data_AF-A0A2Z5G8G2-F1
#
_entry.id   AF-A0A2Z5G8G2-F1
#
_cell.length_a   1.000
_cell.length_b   1.000
_cell.length_c   1.000
_cell.angle_alpha   90.00
_cell.angle_beta   90.00
_cell.angle_gamma   90.00
#
_symmetry.space_group_name_H-M   'P 1'
#
loop_
_entity.id
_entity.type
_entity.pdbx_description
1 polymer ?
#
loop_
_entity_poly.entity_id
_entity_poly.type
_entity_poly.pdbx_seq_one_letter_code
_entity_poly.pdbx_strand_id
1 'polypeptide(L)'
;MSSPWPAAVADEVRSASSEEPSRGQFGHWLDMLGDVRQGLHTSTIAGFVLAGIIAGCSKPTAPPDDAAAAAHQQAQSAQQAKETARLEIDQIPPPAKSRYLAVHTRESWANPFLTVGRDSIRVRVILPDPNPGAYGTGTMLRPADARKQELDVRLGDLPNALSAVPSGAWPYGRVVALEETPVTTRADRPQVRRNIEATIQILNDLGVVVDEWTGPGGSLLR
;
A
#
# COMPACT_ATOMS: atom_id res chain seq x y z
N MET A 1 -26.29 17.29 -57.80
CA MET A 1 -25.82 15.93 -57.44
C MET A 1 -24.37 15.81 -57.88
N SER A 2 -23.54 15.28 -56.99
CA SER A 2 -22.17 14.79 -57.19
C SER A 2 -21.02 15.81 -57.23
N SER A 3 -20.31 15.87 -56.10
CA SER A 3 -18.96 16.40 -55.91
C SER A 3 -17.90 15.63 -56.72
N PRO A 4 -16.76 16.26 -57.05
CA PRO A 4 -15.52 15.55 -57.31
C PRO A 4 -14.60 15.60 -56.06
N TRP A 5 -14.20 14.44 -55.56
CA TRP A 5 -13.11 14.27 -54.59
C TRP A 5 -11.77 14.09 -55.34
N PRO A 6 -10.65 14.65 -54.87
CA PRO A 6 -9.33 14.26 -55.33
C PRO A 6 -8.72 13.15 -54.45
N ALA A 7 -7.97 12.28 -55.11
CA ALA A 7 -7.08 11.26 -54.53
C ALA A 7 -5.77 11.87 -54.01
N ALA A 8 -5.00 11.06 -53.27
CA ALA A 8 -3.76 11.32 -52.52
C ALA A 8 -4.03 11.88 -51.11
N VAL A 9 -3.56 11.27 -50.01
CA VAL A 9 -2.21 10.76 -49.74
C VAL A 9 -2.29 9.52 -48.85
N ALA A 10 -1.71 8.42 -49.34
CA ALA A 10 -1.25 7.30 -48.52
C ALA A 10 0.25 7.52 -48.23
N ASP A 11 0.74 6.86 -47.18
CA ASP A 11 2.10 6.91 -46.63
C ASP A 11 2.47 8.14 -45.79
N GLU A 12 2.29 8.03 -44.47
CA GLU A 12 3.36 8.32 -43.50
C GLU A 12 3.02 7.70 -42.13
N VAL A 13 3.04 6.37 -42.05
CA VAL A 13 3.03 5.64 -40.77
C VAL A 13 4.36 4.93 -40.63
N ARG A 14 5.38 5.64 -40.13
CA ARG A 14 6.62 5.01 -39.66
C ARG A 14 7.34 5.86 -38.62
N SER A 15 7.59 5.21 -37.47
CA SER A 15 8.58 5.56 -36.46
C SER A 15 8.26 6.71 -35.49
N ALA A 16 7.44 6.38 -34.49
CA ALA A 16 7.73 6.79 -33.12
C ALA A 16 7.85 5.52 -32.26
N SER A 17 9.09 5.09 -32.04
CA SER A 17 9.52 4.11 -31.04
C SER A 17 8.83 4.41 -29.71
N SER A 18 8.07 3.48 -29.14
CA SER A 18 8.58 2.43 -28.25
C SER A 18 9.41 2.99 -27.10
N GLU A 19 8.75 3.68 -26.16
CA GLU A 19 9.12 3.67 -24.76
C GLU A 19 8.06 2.83 -24.03
N GLU A 20 8.29 1.52 -23.96
CA GLU A 20 7.62 0.65 -22.99
C GLU A 20 8.08 1.07 -21.57
N PRO A 21 7.19 1.49 -20.66
CA PRO A 21 7.53 1.50 -19.25
C PRO A 21 7.74 0.05 -18.81
N SER A 22 8.99 -0.24 -18.45
CA SER A 22 9.54 -1.52 -18.03
C SER A 22 8.59 -2.37 -17.18
N ARG A 23 8.16 -3.49 -17.76
CA ARG A 23 7.43 -4.61 -17.10
C ARG A 23 8.20 -5.27 -15.94
N GLY A 24 9.40 -4.79 -15.59
CA GLY A 24 10.18 -5.24 -14.43
C GLY A 24 9.99 -4.41 -13.15
N GLN A 25 9.30 -3.27 -13.19
CA GLN A 25 9.29 -2.33 -12.06
C GLN A 25 8.35 -2.76 -10.91
N PHE A 26 7.30 -3.53 -11.18
CA PHE A 26 6.33 -3.97 -10.16
C PHE A 26 6.84 -5.10 -9.25
N GLY A 27 7.78 -5.95 -9.72
CA GLY A 27 8.38 -7.01 -8.89
C GLY A 27 9.41 -6.46 -7.90
N HIS A 28 10.28 -5.56 -8.38
CA HIS A 28 11.29 -4.86 -7.57
C HIS A 28 10.68 -3.98 -6.46
N TRP A 29 9.43 -3.57 -6.64
CA TRP A 29 8.70 -2.70 -5.74
C TRP A 29 8.21 -3.41 -4.46
N LEU A 30 7.86 -4.70 -4.53
CA LEU A 30 7.57 -5.51 -3.34
C LEU A 30 8.84 -5.84 -2.54
N ASP A 31 9.98 -6.04 -3.23
CA ASP A 31 11.28 -6.23 -2.57
C ASP A 31 11.74 -4.94 -1.85
N MET A 32 11.46 -3.75 -2.41
CA MET A 32 11.78 -2.46 -1.76
C MET A 32 10.98 -2.17 -0.48
N LEU A 33 9.73 -2.65 -0.37
CA LEU A 33 8.96 -2.54 0.88
C LEU A 33 9.33 -3.64 1.90
N GLY A 34 9.87 -4.77 1.44
CA GLY A 34 10.40 -5.85 2.29
C GLY A 34 11.76 -5.55 2.93
N ASP A 35 12.53 -4.63 2.36
CA ASP A 35 13.92 -4.38 2.77
C ASP A 35 14.08 -3.51 4.03
N VAL A 36 12.98 -3.04 4.63
CA VAL A 36 12.99 -2.43 5.98
C VAL A 36 13.20 -3.49 7.09
N ARG A 37 13.34 -4.77 6.74
CA ARG A 37 13.43 -5.89 7.69
C ARG A 37 14.78 -6.66 7.67
N GLN A 38 15.73 -6.35 6.79
CA GLN A 38 16.97 -7.14 6.63
C GLN A 38 18.26 -6.39 7.02
N GLY A 39 18.29 -5.86 8.23
CA GLY A 39 19.51 -5.33 8.86
C GLY A 39 20.18 -6.28 9.85
N LEU A 40 20.12 -7.61 9.67
CA LEU A 40 20.79 -8.59 10.53
C LEU A 40 21.28 -9.80 9.71
N HIS A 41 22.13 -9.56 8.71
CA HIS A 41 22.95 -10.62 8.12
C HIS A 41 24.13 -10.94 9.04
N THR A 42 24.03 -12.10 9.70
CA THR A 42 25.15 -12.83 10.27
C THR A 42 26.02 -13.36 9.12
N SER A 43 26.98 -12.53 8.69
CA SER A 43 28.01 -12.95 7.73
C SER A 43 29.01 -13.87 8.44
N THR A 44 29.05 -15.13 8.00
CA THR A 44 29.98 -16.16 8.44
C THR A 44 31.37 -15.82 7.89
N ILE A 45 32.21 -15.19 8.72
CA ILE A 45 33.62 -14.89 8.38
C ILE A 45 34.48 -16.08 8.78
N ALA A 46 35.13 -16.68 7.77
CA ALA A 46 36.29 -17.55 7.95
C ALA A 46 37.40 -16.79 8.69
N GLY A 47 37.85 -17.35 9.81
CA GLY A 47 38.76 -16.71 10.75
C GLY A 47 40.15 -16.46 10.18
N PHE A 48 40.55 -15.19 10.19
CA PHE A 48 41.94 -14.77 10.36
C PHE A 48 42.18 -14.38 11.83
N VAL A 49 43.38 -14.72 12.28
CA VAL A 49 43.86 -14.79 13.66
C VAL A 49 44.30 -13.40 14.20
N LEU A 50 43.84 -13.11 15.42
CA LEU A 50 44.48 -12.36 16.52
C LEU A 50 44.90 -10.88 16.34
N ALA A 51 44.26 -9.97 17.09
CA ALA A 51 44.93 -9.10 18.09
C ALA A 51 43.88 -8.22 18.80
N GLY A 52 43.87 -8.25 20.13
CA GLY A 52 42.87 -7.57 20.96
C GLY A 52 43.09 -6.07 21.12
N ILE A 53 41.98 -5.34 21.26
CA ILE A 53 41.87 -4.13 22.08
C ILE A 53 40.48 -4.17 22.73
N ILE A 54 40.46 -4.12 24.06
CA ILE A 54 39.25 -3.98 24.87
C ILE A 54 38.76 -2.53 24.68
N ALA A 55 37.88 -2.31 23.71
CA ALA A 55 37.15 -1.06 23.57
C ALA A 55 35.77 -1.23 24.21
N GLY A 56 35.57 -0.61 25.38
CA GLY A 56 34.27 -0.57 26.03
C GLY A 56 33.22 0.06 25.12
N CYS A 57 32.00 -0.47 25.17
CA CYS A 57 30.83 0.08 24.50
C CYS A 57 30.48 1.46 25.09
N SER A 58 31.15 2.51 24.67
CA SER A 58 30.68 3.88 24.86
C SER A 58 29.51 4.12 23.91
N LYS A 59 28.30 4.13 24.45
CA LYS A 59 27.15 4.75 23.78
C LYS A 59 27.54 6.21 23.51
N PRO A 60 27.62 6.68 22.26
CA PRO A 60 27.82 8.10 22.03
C PRO A 60 26.51 8.80 22.43
N THR A 61 26.54 9.48 23.57
CA THR A 61 25.52 10.48 23.90
C THR A 61 25.72 11.63 22.93
N ALA A 62 24.92 11.66 21.86
CA ALA A 62 24.86 12.83 21.00
C ALA A 62 24.45 14.06 21.85
N PRO A 63 25.03 15.24 21.60
CA PRO A 63 24.58 16.48 22.22
C PRO A 63 23.07 16.67 22.02
N PRO A 64 22.33 17.23 23.00
CA PRO A 64 20.88 17.41 22.90
C PRO A 64 20.44 18.20 21.66
N ASP A 65 21.28 19.11 21.15
CA ASP A 65 20.99 19.93 19.97
C ASP A 65 20.97 19.11 18.67
N ASP A 66 21.86 18.12 18.53
CA ASP A 66 21.92 17.25 17.35
C ASP A 66 20.75 16.25 17.34
N ALA A 67 20.35 15.76 18.51
CA ALA A 67 19.20 14.86 18.64
C ALA A 67 17.87 15.57 18.30
N ALA A 68 17.72 16.84 18.72
CA ALA A 68 16.54 17.64 18.38
C ALA A 68 16.49 17.97 16.88
N ALA A 69 17.64 18.33 16.28
CA ALA A 69 17.73 18.59 14.84
C ALA A 69 17.38 17.34 14.01
N ALA A 70 17.90 16.17 14.38
CA ALA A 70 17.58 14.91 13.72
C ALA A 70 16.09 14.55 13.85
N ALA A 71 15.48 14.74 15.03
CA ALA A 71 14.06 14.50 15.24
C ALA A 71 13.18 15.42 14.38
N HIS A 72 13.54 16.71 14.25
CA HIS A 72 12.83 17.65 13.39
C HIS A 72 12.93 17.27 11.91
N GLN A 73 14.12 16.91 11.43
CA GLN A 73 14.31 16.45 10.05
C GLN A 73 13.49 15.19 9.76
N GLN A 74 13.48 14.23 10.69
CA GLN A 74 12.72 13.01 10.54
C GLN A 74 11.21 13.28 10.50
N ALA A 75 10.70 14.16 11.37
CA ALA A 75 9.30 14.58 11.35
C ALA A 75 8.91 15.28 10.04
N GLN A 76 9.77 16.15 9.51
CA GLN A 76 9.55 16.81 8.23
C GLN A 76 9.50 15.80 7.06
N SER A 77 10.43 14.85 7.03
CA SER A 77 10.46 13.82 5.99
C SER A 77 9.21 12.92 6.01
N ALA A 78 8.72 12.57 7.21
CA ALA A 78 7.49 11.79 7.36
C ALA A 78 6.26 12.58 6.89
N GLN A 79 6.23 13.90 7.17
CA GLN A 79 5.15 14.77 6.71
C GLN A 79 5.15 14.90 5.18
N GLN A 80 6.33 15.09 4.58
CA GLN A 80 6.47 15.14 3.12
C GLN A 80 6.01 13.83 2.46
N ALA A 81 6.42 12.68 3.01
CA ALA A 81 5.98 11.38 2.52
C ALA A 81 4.45 11.23 2.57
N LYS A 82 3.82 11.68 3.66
CA LYS A 82 2.36 11.68 3.79
C LYS A 82 1.68 12.59 2.77
N GLU A 83 2.24 13.77 2.51
CA GLU A 83 1.73 14.70 1.49
C GLU A 83 1.85 14.11 0.09
N THR A 84 2.97 13.48 -0.25
CA THR A 84 3.14 12.76 -1.52
C THR A 84 2.12 11.65 -1.66
N ALA A 85 1.97 10.80 -0.63
CA ALA A 85 0.97 9.73 -0.62
C ALA A 85 -0.45 10.27 -0.83
N ARG A 86 -0.79 11.41 -0.23
CA ARG A 86 -2.08 12.07 -0.42
C ARG A 86 -2.30 12.48 -1.89
N LEU A 87 -1.30 13.09 -2.52
CA LEU A 87 -1.40 13.52 -3.92
C LEU A 87 -1.54 12.33 -4.89
N GLU A 88 -0.87 11.22 -4.61
CA GLU A 88 -1.00 9.99 -5.38
C GLU A 88 -2.39 9.37 -5.23
N ILE A 89 -2.89 9.29 -4.00
CA ILE A 89 -4.24 8.79 -3.70
C ILE A 89 -5.31 9.69 -4.33
N ASP A 90 -5.11 11.02 -4.36
CA ASP A 90 -6.06 11.97 -4.94
C ASP A 90 -6.33 11.74 -6.44
N GLN A 91 -5.47 10.99 -7.14
CA GLN A 91 -5.70 10.56 -8.54
C GLN A 91 -6.79 9.49 -8.67
N ILE A 92 -7.07 8.74 -7.60
CA ILE A 92 -8.13 7.74 -7.60
C ILE A 92 -9.48 8.47 -7.55
N PRO A 93 -10.50 8.06 -8.34
CA PRO A 93 -11.79 8.73 -8.33
C PRO A 93 -12.46 8.77 -6.94
N PRO A 94 -13.32 9.78 -6.68
CA PRO A 94 -14.14 9.80 -5.47
C PRO A 94 -14.97 8.51 -5.32
N PRO A 95 -15.29 8.11 -4.07
CA PRO A 95 -15.99 6.86 -3.83
C PRO A 95 -17.42 6.89 -4.34
N ALA A 96 -17.82 5.80 -5.02
CA ALA A 96 -19.16 5.64 -5.56
C ALA A 96 -19.99 4.70 -4.66
N LYS A 97 -20.76 5.28 -3.72
CA LYS A 97 -21.57 4.54 -2.73
C LYS A 97 -22.43 3.42 -3.32
N SER A 98 -23.04 3.65 -4.49
CA SER A 98 -23.86 2.65 -5.17
C SER A 98 -23.11 1.36 -5.53
N ARG A 99 -21.77 1.39 -5.62
CA ARG A 99 -20.95 0.23 -6.00
C ARG A 99 -20.58 -0.69 -4.83
N TYR A 100 -20.55 -0.18 -3.60
CA TYR A 100 -20.01 -0.93 -2.46
C TYR A 100 -20.98 -1.10 -1.29
N LEU A 101 -22.04 -0.29 -1.18
CA LEU A 101 -23.01 -0.43 -0.08
C LEU A 101 -23.77 -1.76 -0.06
N ALA A 102 -23.86 -2.46 -1.19
CA ALA A 102 -24.49 -3.78 -1.27
C ALA A 102 -23.53 -4.95 -0.94
N VAL A 103 -22.25 -4.65 -0.71
CA VAL A 103 -21.20 -5.64 -0.45
C VAL A 103 -21.08 -5.82 1.06
N HIS A 104 -21.39 -7.01 1.55
CA HIS A 104 -21.45 -7.30 2.99
C HIS A 104 -20.55 -8.46 3.41
N THR A 105 -19.79 -9.05 2.49
CA THR A 105 -18.85 -10.15 2.79
C THR A 105 -17.44 -9.76 2.39
N ARG A 106 -16.45 -10.16 3.21
CA ARG A 106 -15.05 -9.76 3.02
C ARG A 106 -14.53 -10.26 1.67
N GLU A 107 -15.01 -11.43 1.25
CA GLU A 107 -14.61 -12.11 0.02
C GLU A 107 -15.11 -11.37 -1.23
N SER A 108 -16.25 -10.70 -1.14
CA SER A 108 -16.83 -9.93 -2.25
C SER A 108 -16.32 -8.49 -2.31
N TRP A 109 -15.58 -8.03 -1.29
CA TRP A 109 -14.97 -6.71 -1.28
C TRP A 109 -13.72 -6.65 -2.18
N ALA A 110 -13.81 -5.86 -3.25
CA ALA A 110 -12.78 -5.76 -4.29
C ALA A 110 -11.72 -4.67 -4.04
N ASN A 111 -12.07 -3.60 -3.31
CA ASN A 111 -11.14 -2.54 -2.92
C ASN A 111 -10.13 -3.03 -1.86
N PRO A 112 -9.12 -2.22 -1.49
CA PRO A 112 -8.28 -2.54 -0.35
C PRO A 112 -9.12 -2.73 0.92
N PHE A 113 -8.71 -3.69 1.73
CA PHE A 113 -9.40 -4.08 2.96
C PHE A 113 -8.36 -4.13 4.09
N LEU A 114 -8.65 -3.46 5.21
CA LEU A 114 -7.74 -3.33 6.34
C LEU A 114 -8.25 -4.14 7.53
N THR A 115 -7.39 -4.98 8.08
CA THR A 115 -7.61 -5.63 9.36
C THR A 115 -6.62 -5.07 10.37
N VAL A 116 -7.11 -4.34 11.37
CA VAL A 116 -6.27 -3.66 12.36
C VAL A 116 -5.99 -4.61 13.53
N GLY A 117 -4.72 -4.84 13.82
CA GLY A 117 -4.25 -5.61 14.97
C GLY A 117 -3.59 -4.73 16.03
N ARG A 118 -2.95 -5.38 17.00
CA ARG A 118 -2.22 -4.69 18.08
C ARG A 118 -0.92 -4.06 17.60
N ASP A 119 -0.15 -4.79 16.79
CA ASP A 119 1.22 -4.39 16.41
C ASP A 119 1.32 -4.00 14.92
N SER A 120 0.38 -4.45 14.09
CA SER A 120 0.36 -4.21 12.65
C SER A 120 -1.05 -4.04 12.11
N ILE A 121 -1.12 -3.51 10.89
CA ILE A 121 -2.33 -3.45 10.07
C ILE A 121 -2.10 -4.40 8.91
N ARG A 122 -3.03 -5.32 8.67
CA ARG A 122 -3.01 -6.15 7.47
C ARG A 122 -3.77 -5.45 6.37
N VAL A 123 -3.10 -5.21 5.25
CA VAL A 123 -3.67 -4.67 4.01
C VAL A 123 -3.89 -5.83 3.06
N ARG A 124 -5.15 -6.09 2.72
CA ARG A 124 -5.53 -7.04 1.67
C ARG A 124 -5.90 -6.27 0.41
N VAL A 125 -5.28 -6.61 -0.71
CA VAL A 125 -5.55 -6.01 -2.03
C VAL A 125 -5.77 -7.10 -3.08
N ILE A 126 -6.62 -6.82 -4.06
CA ILE A 126 -6.80 -7.65 -5.25
C ILE A 126 -6.18 -6.89 -6.43
N LEU A 127 -5.04 -7.38 -6.92
CA LEU A 127 -4.36 -6.72 -8.03
C LEU A 127 -5.14 -6.90 -9.34
N PRO A 128 -5.16 -5.91 -10.24
CA PRO A 128 -5.74 -6.05 -11.58
C PRO A 128 -5.00 -7.12 -12.40
N ASP A 129 -5.63 -7.61 -13.47
CA ASP A 129 -5.01 -8.63 -14.33
C ASP A 129 -3.89 -7.94 -15.14
N PRO A 130 -2.62 -8.38 -15.03
CA PRO A 130 -1.52 -7.78 -15.78
C PRO A 130 -1.60 -8.01 -17.29
N ASN A 131 -2.46 -8.92 -17.77
CA ASN A 131 -2.69 -9.15 -19.19
C ASN A 131 -4.18 -9.31 -19.52
N PRO A 132 -4.93 -8.21 -19.66
CA PRO A 132 -6.34 -8.22 -20.03
C PRO A 132 -6.50 -8.55 -21.53
N GLY A 133 -6.23 -9.79 -21.91
CA GLY A 133 -6.52 -10.29 -23.26
C GLY A 133 -7.97 -10.74 -23.40
N ALA A 134 -8.48 -10.80 -24.64
CA ALA A 134 -9.85 -11.23 -24.98
C ALA A 134 -10.25 -12.61 -24.43
N TYR A 135 -9.26 -13.43 -24.04
CA TYR A 135 -9.44 -14.78 -23.52
C TYR A 135 -9.06 -14.93 -22.03
N GLY A 136 -8.74 -13.84 -21.33
CA GLY A 136 -8.20 -13.87 -19.96
C GLY A 136 -9.16 -13.42 -18.87
N THR A 137 -9.96 -12.38 -19.14
CA THR A 137 -10.83 -11.74 -18.14
C THR A 137 -11.89 -12.71 -17.63
N GLY A 138 -11.75 -13.16 -16.38
CA GLY A 138 -12.75 -14.00 -15.70
C GLY A 138 -12.76 -15.48 -16.11
N THR A 139 -11.71 -15.97 -16.77
CA THR A 139 -11.60 -17.40 -17.12
C THR A 139 -11.16 -18.25 -15.91
N MET A 140 -11.52 -19.55 -15.90
CA MET A 140 -11.11 -20.54 -14.88
C MET A 140 -9.60 -20.57 -14.61
N LEU A 141 -8.79 -20.07 -15.55
CA LEU A 141 -7.34 -20.10 -15.48
C LEU A 141 -6.75 -19.01 -14.58
N ARG A 142 -7.48 -17.90 -14.31
CA ARG A 142 -6.96 -16.73 -13.57
C ARG A 142 -8.02 -16.04 -12.70
N PRO A 143 -8.54 -16.71 -11.65
CA PRO A 143 -9.53 -16.11 -10.77
C PRO A 143 -8.97 -14.90 -10.00
N ALA A 144 -9.84 -13.96 -9.63
CA ALA A 144 -9.47 -12.80 -8.81
C ALA A 144 -8.83 -13.21 -7.46
N ASP A 145 -9.25 -14.35 -6.91
CA ASP A 145 -8.72 -14.88 -5.66
C ASP A 145 -7.23 -15.23 -5.74
N ALA A 146 -6.74 -15.66 -6.90
CA ALA A 146 -5.31 -15.94 -7.11
C ALA A 146 -4.45 -14.67 -7.17
N ARG A 147 -5.07 -13.49 -7.28
CA ARG A 147 -4.40 -12.18 -7.31
C ARG A 147 -4.53 -11.42 -5.99
N LYS A 148 -5.08 -12.07 -4.95
CA LYS A 148 -5.12 -11.53 -3.59
C LYS A 148 -3.71 -11.46 -3.04
N GLN A 149 -3.34 -10.31 -2.50
CA GLN A 149 -2.12 -10.13 -1.73
C GLN A 149 -2.48 -9.59 -0.36
N GLU A 150 -1.76 -10.06 0.65
CA GLU A 150 -1.85 -9.58 2.03
C GLU A 150 -0.48 -9.08 2.47
N LEU A 151 -0.45 -7.87 3.00
CA LEU A 151 0.76 -7.23 3.51
C LEU A 151 0.51 -6.77 4.94
N ASP A 152 1.39 -7.12 5.86
CA ASP A 152 1.37 -6.57 7.21
C ASP A 152 2.23 -5.30 7.26
N VAL A 153 1.62 -4.16 7.55
CA VAL A 153 2.28 -2.84 7.61
C VAL A 153 2.21 -2.25 9.01
N ARG A 154 3.13 -1.34 9.33
CA ARG A 154 3.04 -0.53 10.55
C ARG A 154 2.09 0.64 10.29
N LEU A 155 1.49 1.16 11.37
CA LEU A 155 0.57 2.28 11.31
C LEU A 155 1.16 3.51 10.59
N GLY A 156 2.43 3.85 10.86
CA GLY A 156 3.10 4.98 10.23
C GLY A 156 3.40 4.80 8.74
N ASP A 157 3.48 3.55 8.27
CA ASP A 157 3.81 3.22 6.88
C ASP A 157 2.55 3.04 6.01
N LEU A 158 1.35 3.10 6.62
CA LEU A 158 0.08 2.94 5.93
C LEU A 158 -0.12 3.93 4.75
N PRO A 159 0.23 5.23 4.86
CA PRO A 159 0.13 6.16 3.74
C PRO A 159 0.88 5.66 2.50
N ASN A 160 2.14 5.29 2.69
CA ASN A 160 3.00 4.81 1.61
C ASN A 160 2.49 3.49 1.06
N ALA A 161 2.01 2.59 1.92
CA ALA A 161 1.47 1.29 1.51
C ALA A 161 0.16 1.40 0.71
N LEU A 162 -0.65 2.44 0.94
CA LEU A 162 -1.88 2.66 0.18
C LEU A 162 -1.64 3.42 -1.13
N SER A 163 -0.77 4.43 -1.14
CA SER A 163 -0.47 5.20 -2.36
C SER A 163 0.22 4.35 -3.42
N ALA A 164 1.00 3.39 -2.92
CA ALA A 164 1.53 2.24 -3.59
C ALA A 164 0.51 1.38 -4.39
N VAL A 165 -0.75 1.31 -3.95
CA VAL A 165 -1.73 0.41 -4.56
C VAL A 165 -2.12 0.92 -5.95
N PRO A 166 -2.01 0.10 -7.00
CA PRO A 166 -2.34 0.53 -8.36
C PRO A 166 -3.81 0.94 -8.47
N SER A 167 -4.09 1.97 -9.25
CA SER A 167 -5.45 2.52 -9.45
C SER A 167 -6.50 1.46 -9.87
N GLY A 168 -6.07 0.42 -10.60
CA GLY A 168 -6.92 -0.71 -11.00
C GLY A 168 -7.43 -1.59 -9.84
N ALA A 169 -6.84 -1.49 -8.66
CA ALA A 169 -7.31 -2.16 -7.44
C ALA A 169 -8.33 -1.32 -6.63
N TRP A 170 -8.81 -0.20 -7.19
CA TRP A 170 -9.81 0.70 -6.58
C TRP A 170 -11.13 0.79 -7.37
N PRO A 171 -11.80 -0.34 -7.69
CA PRO A 171 -13.04 -0.33 -8.49
C PRO A 171 -14.19 0.51 -7.90
N TYR A 172 -14.18 0.74 -6.59
CA TYR A 172 -15.21 1.54 -5.89
C TYR A 172 -14.82 3.01 -5.67
N GLY A 173 -13.65 3.43 -6.18
CA GLY A 173 -13.04 4.73 -5.88
C GLY A 173 -12.30 4.72 -4.55
N ARG A 174 -11.96 5.91 -4.02
CA ARG A 174 -11.23 6.11 -2.75
C ARG A 174 -12.04 5.71 -1.50
N VAL A 175 -12.29 4.42 -1.35
CA VAL A 175 -12.92 3.83 -0.17
C VAL A 175 -12.16 2.58 0.26
N VAL A 176 -12.00 2.40 1.56
CA VAL A 176 -11.35 1.24 2.14
C VAL A 176 -12.25 0.67 3.22
N ALA A 177 -12.46 -0.64 3.19
CA ALA A 177 -13.13 -1.34 4.28
C ALA A 177 -12.14 -1.57 5.43
N LEU A 178 -12.60 -1.38 6.66
CA LEU A 178 -11.77 -1.49 7.85
C LEU A 178 -12.46 -2.33 8.92
N GLU A 179 -11.75 -3.29 9.48
CA GLU A 179 -12.23 -4.12 10.58
C GLU A 179 -11.17 -4.27 11.69
N GLU A 180 -11.63 -4.68 12.87
CA GLU A 180 -10.78 -5.20 13.93
C GLU A 180 -10.37 -6.65 13.65
N THR A 181 -9.14 -7.00 14.02
CA THR A 181 -8.68 -8.39 14.05
C THR A 181 -9.58 -9.28 14.95
N PRO A 182 -10.11 -10.41 14.44
CA PRO A 182 -11.03 -11.25 15.22
C PRO A 182 -10.35 -12.00 16.38
N VAL A 183 -9.01 -12.11 16.38
CA VAL A 183 -8.22 -12.83 17.39
C VAL A 183 -7.71 -11.95 18.53
N THR A 184 -8.25 -10.74 18.70
CA THR A 184 -7.83 -9.79 19.75
C THR A 184 -8.15 -10.30 21.16
N THR A 185 -7.13 -10.40 22.02
CA THR A 185 -7.31 -10.73 23.44
C THR A 185 -7.93 -9.56 24.21
N ARG A 186 -8.60 -9.81 25.34
CA ARG A 186 -9.20 -8.73 26.15
C ARG A 186 -8.19 -7.68 26.61
N ALA A 187 -6.94 -8.08 26.87
CA ALA A 187 -5.88 -7.17 27.30
C ALA A 187 -5.43 -6.22 26.18
N ASP A 188 -5.50 -6.67 24.92
CA ASP A 188 -5.02 -5.91 23.77
C ASP A 188 -6.07 -4.95 23.19
N ARG A 189 -7.36 -5.16 23.48
CA ARG A 189 -8.47 -4.34 22.96
C ARG A 189 -8.27 -2.82 23.09
N PRO A 190 -7.81 -2.27 24.23
CA PRO A 190 -7.59 -0.83 24.33
C PRO A 190 -6.54 -0.32 23.34
N GLN A 191 -5.48 -1.12 23.09
CA GLN A 191 -4.47 -0.76 22.10
C GLN A 191 -5.01 -0.86 20.68
N VAL A 192 -5.74 -1.94 20.37
CA VAL A 192 -6.34 -2.14 19.04
C VAL A 192 -7.33 -1.02 18.71
N ARG A 193 -8.15 -0.58 19.67
CA ARG A 193 -9.06 0.56 19.49
C ARG A 193 -8.31 1.86 19.17
N ARG A 194 -7.23 2.16 19.88
CA ARG A 194 -6.36 3.32 19.55
C ARG A 194 -5.77 3.21 18.15
N ASN A 195 -5.36 2.01 17.75
CA ASN A 195 -4.83 1.78 16.41
C ASN A 195 -5.92 1.97 15.35
N ILE A 196 -7.17 1.54 15.60
CA ILE A 196 -8.32 1.75 14.72
C ILE A 196 -8.58 3.25 14.55
N GLU A 197 -8.67 3.99 15.66
CA GLU A 197 -8.89 5.44 15.66
C GLU A 197 -7.78 6.17 14.89
N ALA A 198 -6.52 5.80 15.13
CA ALA A 198 -5.38 6.37 14.41
C ALA A 198 -5.37 6.00 12.92
N THR A 199 -5.80 4.77 12.57
CA THR A 199 -5.93 4.32 11.18
C THR A 199 -6.99 5.14 10.47
N ILE A 200 -8.16 5.33 11.08
CA ILE A 200 -9.24 6.15 10.53
C ILE A 200 -8.76 7.59 10.32
N GLN A 201 -8.04 8.17 11.28
CA GLN A 201 -7.48 9.52 11.14
C GLN A 201 -6.52 9.61 9.95
N ILE A 202 -5.60 8.64 9.79
CA ILE A 202 -4.67 8.60 8.66
C ILE A 202 -5.43 8.51 7.34
N LEU A 203 -6.43 7.64 7.23
CA LEU A 203 -7.23 7.48 6.01
C LEU A 203 -7.98 8.77 5.66
N ASN A 204 -8.56 9.44 6.65
CA ASN A 204 -9.24 10.72 6.47
C ASN A 204 -8.26 11.81 5.99
N ASP A 205 -7.06 11.87 6.56
CA ASP A 205 -6.03 12.83 6.16
C ASP A 205 -5.55 12.60 4.72
N LEU A 206 -5.63 11.36 4.23
CA LEU A 206 -5.35 10.96 2.85
C LEU A 206 -6.55 11.18 1.90
N GLY A 207 -7.71 11.61 2.40
CA GLY A 207 -8.92 11.76 1.59
C GLY A 207 -9.59 10.44 1.18
N VAL A 208 -9.30 9.35 1.91
CA VAL A 208 -9.89 8.03 1.71
C VAL A 208 -11.09 7.87 2.64
N VAL A 209 -12.22 7.45 2.09
CA VAL A 209 -13.42 7.16 2.88
C VAL A 209 -13.28 5.78 3.54
N VAL A 210 -13.64 5.71 4.82
CA VAL A 210 -13.65 4.45 5.57
C VAL A 210 -15.05 3.84 5.54
N ASP A 211 -15.13 2.57 5.19
CA ASP A 211 -16.31 1.72 5.39
C ASP A 211 -16.03 0.79 6.57
N GLU A 212 -16.62 1.08 7.73
CA GLU A 212 -16.35 0.32 8.95
C GLU A 212 -17.12 -0.99 8.95
N TRP A 213 -16.39 -2.10 9.01
CA TRP A 213 -16.92 -3.45 9.03
C TRP A 213 -16.82 -4.02 10.43
N THR A 214 -17.99 -4.36 10.94
CA THR A 214 -18.12 -5.03 12.22
C THR A 214 -18.07 -6.51 11.96
N GLY A 215 -17.24 -7.26 12.69
CA GLY A 215 -17.45 -8.70 12.82
C GLY A 215 -18.87 -9.03 13.32
N PRO A 216 -19.21 -10.30 13.58
CA PRO A 216 -20.57 -10.75 13.93
C PRO A 216 -21.25 -10.13 15.19
N GLY A 217 -20.83 -8.97 15.72
CA GLY A 217 -21.33 -8.36 16.95
C GLY A 217 -21.36 -6.82 17.02
N GLY A 218 -21.20 -6.08 15.93
CA GLY A 218 -21.50 -4.63 15.89
C GLY A 218 -20.32 -3.67 16.08
N SER A 219 -20.63 -2.37 15.96
CA SER A 219 -19.75 -1.21 15.70
C SER A 219 -18.40 -1.23 16.45
N LEU A 220 -17.31 -0.94 15.73
CA LEU A 220 -15.93 -0.85 16.25
C LEU A 220 -15.77 0.21 17.36
N LEU A 221 -16.72 1.15 17.47
CA LEU A 221 -16.63 2.33 18.34
C LEU A 221 -17.48 2.26 19.61
N ARG A 222 -18.15 1.13 19.90
CA ARG A 222 -18.99 1.01 21.10
C ARG A 222 -18.22 0.65 22.37
#